data_AF-A0A939RGH5-F1
#
_entry.id   AF-A0A939RGH5-F1
#
_cell.length_a   1.000
_cell.length_b   1.000
_cell.length_c   1.000
_cell.angle_alpha   90.00
_cell.angle_beta   90.00
_cell.angle_gamma   90.00
#
_symmetry.space_group_name_H-M   'P 1'
#
loop_
_entity.id
_entity.type
_entity.pdbx_description
1 polymer ?
#
loop_
_entity_poly.entity_id
_entity_poly.type
_entity_poly.pdbx_seq_one_letter_code
_entity_poly.pdbx_strand_id
1 'polypeptide(L)'
;MTKQIKTEWCENFIKAYFRKHDCKGVYTKLLFDEAAKRGLYVPETYGSPFSQALENVCEVYTINDKETGDFIYAAFRLKAGA
;
A
#
# COMPACT_ATOMS: atom_id res chain seq x y z
N MET A 1 2.65 -10.42 -24.59
CA MET A 1 3.40 -9.23 -24.16
C MET A 1 3.17 -9.03 -22.67
N THR A 2 4.22 -9.05 -21.86
CA THR A 2 4.13 -8.77 -20.42
C THR A 2 3.92 -7.28 -20.23
N LYS A 3 2.83 -6.86 -19.59
CA LYS A 3 2.59 -5.45 -19.29
C LYS A 3 3.69 -4.96 -18.34
N GLN A 4 4.54 -4.05 -18.79
CA GLN A 4 5.58 -3.47 -17.94
C GLN A 4 4.92 -2.47 -16.99
N ILE A 5 4.70 -2.90 -15.75
CA ILE A 5 4.14 -2.04 -14.69
C ILE A 5 5.23 -1.05 -14.28
N LYS A 6 4.90 0.24 -14.31
CA LYS A 6 5.81 1.30 -13.87
C LYS A 6 5.54 1.69 -12.42
N THR A 7 6.60 1.99 -11.66
CA THR A 7 6.50 2.46 -10.27
C THR A 7 5.62 3.71 -10.16
N GLU A 8 5.76 4.67 -11.08
CA GLU A 8 4.95 5.90 -11.12
C GLU A 8 3.43 5.62 -11.21
N TRP A 9 3.01 4.56 -11.91
CA TRP A 9 1.59 4.20 -12.01
C TRP A 9 1.06 3.65 -10.69
N CYS A 10 1.89 2.86 -9.99
CA CYS A 10 1.59 2.34 -8.68
C CYS A 10 1.51 3.47 -7.64
N GLU A 11 2.45 4.41 -7.65
CA GLU A 11 2.43 5.59 -6.76
C GLU A 11 1.16 6.43 -6.96
N ASN A 12 0.80 6.71 -8.22
CA ASN A 12 -0.43 7.44 -8.54
C ASN A 12 -1.68 6.68 -8.09
N PHE A 13 -1.71 5.37 -8.26
CA PHE A 13 -2.81 4.54 -7.75
C PHE A 13 -2.93 4.63 -6.23
N ILE A 14 -1.82 4.50 -5.49
CA ILE A 14 -1.81 4.57 -4.03
C ILE A 14 -2.32 5.94 -3.57
N LYS A 15 -1.76 7.03 -4.08
CA LYS A 15 -2.20 8.40 -3.72
C LYS A 15 -3.68 8.64 -4.06
N ALA A 16 -4.12 8.18 -5.23
CA ALA A 16 -5.52 8.29 -5.64
C ALA A 16 -6.45 7.47 -4.75
N TYR A 17 -6.02 6.29 -4.29
CA TYR A 17 -6.78 5.46 -3.37
C TYR A 17 -7.01 6.18 -2.04
N PHE A 18 -5.94 6.70 -1.42
CA PHE A 18 -6.04 7.47 -0.18
C PHE A 18 -6.93 8.71 -0.33
N ARG A 19 -6.78 9.47 -1.42
CA ARG A 19 -7.61 10.64 -1.70
C ARG A 19 -9.08 10.28 -1.89
N LYS A 20 -9.38 9.21 -2.62
CA LYS A 20 -10.76 8.78 -2.92
C LYS A 20 -11.50 8.34 -1.66
N HIS A 21 -10.80 7.66 -0.75
CA HIS A 21 -11.40 7.09 0.46
C HIS A 21 -11.27 7.99 1.69
N ASP A 22 -10.63 9.16 1.57
CA ASP A 22 -10.36 10.11 2.66
C ASP A 22 -9.86 9.43 3.94
N CYS A 23 -8.96 8.45 3.77
CA CYS A 23 -8.50 7.59 4.85
C CYS A 23 -7.09 8.00 5.30
N LYS A 24 -6.85 8.01 6.62
CA LYS A 24 -5.51 8.25 7.18
C LYS A 24 -4.60 7.03 7.13
N GLY A 25 -5.16 5.85 6.90
CA GLY A 25 -4.43 4.60 6.80
C GLY A 25 -5.26 3.51 6.14
N VAL A 26 -4.59 2.55 5.51
CA VAL A 26 -5.22 1.43 4.81
C VAL A 26 -4.57 0.14 5.28
N TYR A 27 -5.37 -0.84 5.68
CA TYR A 27 -4.87 -2.18 6.03
C TYR A 27 -4.04 -2.74 4.86
N THR A 28 -2.84 -3.25 5.16
CA THR A 28 -1.85 -3.59 4.13
C THR A 28 -2.40 -4.54 3.08
N LYS A 29 -3.05 -5.63 3.51
CA LYS A 29 -3.65 -6.63 2.63
C LYS A 29 -4.72 -6.05 1.70
N LEU A 30 -5.56 -5.13 2.20
CA LEU A 30 -6.61 -4.50 1.40
C LEU A 30 -6.02 -3.75 0.20
N LEU A 31 -4.93 -3.02 0.42
CA LEU A 31 -4.30 -2.24 -0.65
C LEU A 31 -3.65 -3.14 -1.71
N PHE A 32 -3.01 -4.24 -1.30
CA PHE A 32 -2.48 -5.26 -2.22
C PHE A 32 -3.60 -5.95 -3.02
N ASP A 33 -4.71 -6.31 -2.38
CA ASP A 33 -5.86 -6.95 -3.05
C ASP A 33 -6.45 -6.01 -4.11
N GLU A 34 -6.58 -4.70 -3.81
CA GLU A 34 -7.06 -3.70 -4.76
C GLU A 34 -6.08 -3.42 -5.92
N ALA A 35 -4.78 -3.48 -5.66
CA ALA A 35 -3.74 -3.38 -6.69
C ALA A 35 -3.75 -4.61 -7.62
N ALA A 36 -3.94 -5.80 -7.06
CA ALA A 36 -4.02 -7.05 -7.82
C ALA A 36 -5.22 -7.08 -8.77
N LYS A 37 -6.40 -6.66 -8.30
CA LYS A 37 -7.60 -6.50 -9.15
C LYS A 37 -7.39 -5.58 -10.36
N ARG A 38 -6.43 -4.64 -10.27
CA ARG A 38 -6.08 -3.68 -11.32
C ARG A 38 -4.89 -4.10 -12.17
N GLY A 39 -4.29 -5.27 -11.87
CA GLY A 39 -3.09 -5.75 -12.55
C GLY A 39 -1.85 -4.89 -12.28
N LEU A 40 -1.81 -4.20 -11.13
CA LEU A 40 -0.65 -3.42 -10.67
C LEU A 40 0.26 -4.23 -9.74
N TYR A 41 -0.24 -5.34 -9.21
CA TYR A 41 0.50 -6.24 -8.32
C TYR A 41 0.15 -7.69 -8.65
N VAL A 42 1.13 -8.58 -8.56
CA VAL A 42 0.93 -10.03 -8.63
C VAL A 42 1.20 -10.58 -7.23
N PRO A 43 0.25 -11.32 -6.62
CA PRO A 43 0.44 -11.92 -5.30
C PRO A 43 1.76 -12.70 -5.19
N GLU A 44 2.35 -12.68 -4.00
CA GLU A 44 3.59 -13.42 -3.67
C GLU A 44 4.83 -13.01 -4.49
N THR A 45 4.79 -11.83 -5.14
CA THR A 45 5.96 -11.24 -5.78
C THR A 45 6.62 -10.21 -4.86
N TYR A 46 7.94 -10.35 -4.68
CA TYR A 46 8.79 -9.42 -3.92
C TYR A 46 9.53 -8.48 -4.87
N GLY A 47 9.87 -7.28 -4.41
CA GLY A 47 10.60 -6.29 -5.24
C GLY A 47 9.81 -5.80 -6.46
N SER A 48 8.48 -5.93 -6.45
CA SER A 48 7.64 -5.45 -7.55
C SER A 48 7.66 -3.92 -7.63
N PRO A 49 7.34 -3.33 -8.80
CA PRO A 49 7.14 -1.88 -8.90
C PRO A 49 6.12 -1.33 -7.88
N PHE A 50 5.14 -2.15 -7.48
CA PHE A 50 4.18 -1.80 -6.44
C PHE A 50 4.82 -1.74 -5.05
N SER A 51 5.69 -2.70 -4.73
CA SER A 51 6.46 -2.72 -3.48
C SER A 51 7.37 -1.49 -3.37
N GLN A 52 8.05 -1.12 -4.46
CA GLN A 52 8.88 0.09 -4.49
C GLN A 52 8.04 1.36 -4.34
N ALA A 53 6.86 1.41 -4.99
CA ALA A 53 5.95 2.54 -4.85
C ALA A 53 5.49 2.71 -3.40
N LEU A 54 5.10 1.62 -2.73
CA LEU A 54 4.76 1.65 -1.31
C LEU A 54 5.91 2.17 -0.46
N GLU A 55 7.14 1.72 -0.70
CA GLU A 55 8.31 2.23 0.00
C GLU A 55 8.54 3.73 -0.25
N ASN A 56 8.28 4.21 -1.47
CA ASN A 56 8.46 5.62 -1.82
C ASN A 56 7.43 6.51 -1.11
N VAL A 57 6.13 6.16 -1.20
CA VAL A 57 5.03 7.06 -0.82
C VAL A 57 4.34 6.73 0.50
N CYS A 58 4.57 5.53 1.05
CA CYS A 58 3.94 5.09 2.29
C CYS A 58 4.95 4.79 3.41
N GLU A 59 4.44 4.87 4.63
CA GLU A 59 5.05 4.30 5.83
C GLU A 59 4.17 3.16 6.35
N VAL A 60 4.79 2.19 7.04
CA VAL A 60 4.07 1.13 7.73
C VAL A 60 3.82 1.58 9.16
N TYR A 61 2.56 1.56 9.56
CA TYR A 61 2.14 1.83 10.93
C TYR A 61 1.57 0.56 11.55
N THR A 62 2.08 0.22 12.74
CA THR A 62 1.61 -0.94 13.49
C THR A 62 0.53 -0.51 14.46
N ILE A 63 -0.58 -1.24 14.46
CA ILE A 63 -1.68 -1.09 15.39
C ILE A 63 -1.55 -2.21 16.40
N ASN A 64 -1.38 -1.82 17.67
CA ASN A 64 -1.30 -2.71 18.80
C ASN A 64 -2.53 -2.55 19.68
N ASP A 65 -2.85 -3.60 20.43
CA ASP A 65 -3.81 -3.54 21.51
C ASP A 65 -3.33 -2.55 22.57
N LYS A 66 -4.24 -1.70 23.04
CA LYS A 66 -3.87 -0.61 23.96
C LYS A 66 -3.57 -1.12 25.37
N GLU A 67 -4.17 -2.23 25.77
CA GLU A 67 -4.04 -2.80 27.11
C GLU A 67 -2.88 -3.78 27.20
N THR A 68 -2.79 -4.71 26.24
CA THR A 68 -1.75 -5.75 26.26
C THR A 68 -0.48 -5.34 25.52
N GLY A 69 -0.58 -4.39 24.58
CA GLY A 69 0.51 -4.04 23.67
C GLY A 69 0.70 -5.04 22.52
N ASP A 70 -0.16 -6.06 22.42
CA ASP A 70 -0.04 -7.10 21.40
C ASP A 70 -0.30 -6.54 20.01
N PHE A 71 0.41 -7.07 19.02
CA PHE A 71 0.18 -6.75 17.62
C PHE A 71 -1.24 -7.15 17.19
N ILE A 72 -1.97 -6.23 16.56
CA ILE A 72 -3.26 -6.54 15.93
C ILE A 72 -3.11 -6.58 14.40
N TYR A 73 -2.64 -5.49 13.79
CA TYR A 73 -2.42 -5.42 12.35
C TYR A 73 -1.47 -4.28 11.95
N ALA A 74 -0.99 -4.32 10.71
CA ALA A 74 -0.26 -3.23 10.09
C ALA A 74 -1.13 -2.49 9.06
N ALA A 75 -0.93 -1.19 8.94
CA ALA A 75 -1.56 -0.34 7.93
C ALA A 75 -0.51 0.50 7.21
N PHE A 76 -0.75 0.80 5.94
CA PHE A 76 -0.01 1.83 5.22
C PHE A 76 -0.59 3.20 5.55
N ARG A 77 0.27 4.21 5.69
CA ARG A 77 -0.10 5.63 5.69
C ARG A 77 0.71 6.35 4.63
N LEU A 78 0.17 7.42 4.03
CA LEU A 78 0.97 8.27 3.16
C LEU A 78 2.02 9.02 3.97
N LYS A 79 3.23 9.11 3.45
CA LYS A 79 4.27 9.97 4.02
C LYS A 79 3.86 11.43 3.89
N ALA A 80 4.35 12.27 4.80
CA ALA A 80 4.19 13.71 4.69
C ALA A 80 4.82 14.21 3.36
N GLY A 81 4.02 14.89 2.54
CA GLY A 81 4.46 15.41 1.24
C GLY A 81 4.42 14.42 0.07
N ALA A 82 3.88 13.22 0.27
CA ALA A 82 3.63 12.25 -0.80
C ALA A 82 2.50 12.68 -1.75
#